data_AF-A0A1Z4N0W1-F1
#
_entry.id   AF-A0A1Z4N0W1-F1
#
_cell.length_a   1.000
_cell.length_b   1.000
_cell.length_c   1.000
_cell.angle_alpha   90.00
_cell.angle_beta   90.00
_cell.angle_gamma   90.00
#
_symmetry.space_group_name_H-M   'P 1'
#
loop_
_entity.id
_entity.type
_entity.pdbx_description
1 polymer ?
#
loop_
_entity_poly.entity_id
_entity_poly.type
_entity_poly.pdbx_seq_one_letter_code
_entity_poly.pdbx_strand_id
1 'polypeptide(L)'
;MKVNEVSWSDLEQEVAQAAFQKAYEREINALIQDVRDNAVQISELEDIWRLHNFLSAKRHEIDGKYDYNYSVLVFVFATLIKQGWLHLDELKGLDQDKLTKIGSLSRM
;
A
#
# COMPACT_ATOMS: atom_id res chain seq x y z
N MET A 1 -24.24 18.74 -13.23
CA MET A 1 -23.69 17.48 -12.70
C MET A 1 -22.35 17.82 -12.07
N LYS A 2 -22.32 18.13 -10.76
CA LYS A 2 -21.05 18.43 -10.07
C LYS A 2 -20.51 17.11 -9.54
N VAL A 3 -19.38 16.69 -10.08
CA VAL A 3 -18.58 15.58 -9.59
C VAL A 3 -18.29 15.89 -8.11
N ASN A 4 -18.76 15.03 -7.20
CA ASN A 4 -18.39 15.11 -5.79
C ASN A 4 -16.87 14.97 -5.72
N GLU A 5 -16.17 16.10 -5.63
CA GLU A 5 -14.83 16.11 -5.04
C GLU A 5 -14.98 15.45 -3.67
N VAL A 6 -14.29 14.33 -3.50
CA VAL A 6 -14.26 13.58 -2.25
C VAL A 6 -13.57 14.49 -1.24
N SER A 7 -14.33 15.35 -0.55
CA SER A 7 -13.80 16.14 0.54
C SER A 7 -13.49 15.18 1.68
N TRP A 8 -12.22 15.18 2.09
CA TRP A 8 -11.73 14.46 3.25
C TRP A 8 -11.82 15.41 4.44
N SER A 9 -12.64 15.08 5.43
CA SER A 9 -12.65 15.83 6.70
C SER A 9 -11.36 15.61 7.48
N ASP A 10 -11.04 16.50 8.42
CA ASP A 10 -9.80 16.41 9.21
C ASP A 10 -9.66 15.05 9.92
N LEU A 11 -10.76 14.54 10.48
CA LEU A 11 -10.80 13.21 11.10
C LEU A 11 -10.49 12.10 10.09
N GLU A 12 -11.05 12.18 8.88
CA GLU A 12 -10.80 11.19 7.84
C GLU A 12 -9.36 11.25 7.32
N GLN A 13 -8.77 12.45 7.26
CA GLN A 13 -7.37 12.63 6.89
C GLN A 13 -6.44 12.00 7.93
N GLU A 14 -6.70 12.20 9.23
CA GLU A 14 -5.93 11.57 10.30
C GLU A 14 -6.00 10.03 10.23
N VAL A 15 -7.21 9.48 10.09
CA VAL A 15 -7.42 8.03 9.95
C VAL A 15 -6.72 7.50 8.70
N ALA A 16 -6.83 8.20 7.57
CA ALA A 16 -6.21 7.80 6.33
C ALA A 16 -4.68 7.82 6.39
N GLN A 17 -4.09 8.88 6.95
CA GLN A 17 -2.64 8.98 7.13
C GLN A 17 -2.12 7.88 8.04
N ALA A 18 -2.79 7.62 9.17
CA ALA A 18 -2.39 6.56 10.09
C ALA A 18 -2.46 5.18 9.44
N ALA A 19 -3.54 4.88 8.71
CA ALA A 19 -3.71 3.62 7.99
C ALA A 19 -2.65 3.44 6.89
N PHE A 20 -2.38 4.52 6.13
CA PHE A 20 -1.41 4.53 5.06
C PHE A 20 0.01 4.29 5.57
N GLN A 21 0.42 5.03 6.61
CA GLN A 21 1.73 4.87 7.23
C GLN A 21 1.92 3.46 7.80
N LYS A 22 0.89 2.91 8.45
CA LYS A 22 0.95 1.56 9.01
C LYS A 22 1.10 0.48 7.92
N ALA A 23 0.40 0.63 6.79
CA ALA A 23 0.53 -0.27 5.65
C ALA A 23 1.94 -0.18 5.03
N TYR A 24 2.46 1.03 4.88
CA TYR A 24 3.83 1.27 4.43
C TYR A 24 4.85 0.58 5.32
N GLU A 25 4.78 0.78 6.63
CA GLU A 25 5.70 0.15 7.58
C GLU A 25 5.65 -1.38 7.51
N ARG A 26 4.45 -1.97 7.37
CA ARG A 26 4.31 -3.43 7.22
C ARG A 26 4.96 -3.94 5.94
N GLU A 27 4.68 -3.29 4.81
CA GLU A 27 5.24 -3.70 3.51
C GLU A 27 6.76 -3.54 3.49
N ILE A 28 7.30 -2.44 4.04
CA ILE A 28 8.75 -2.22 4.13
C ILE A 28 9.41 -3.25 5.05
N ASN A 29 8.83 -3.54 6.22
CA ASN A 29 9.38 -4.55 7.12
C ASN A 29 9.39 -5.94 6.48
N ALA A 30 8.33 -6.31 5.77
CA ALA A 30 8.27 -7.57 5.03
C ALA A 30 9.32 -7.59 3.90
N LEU A 31 9.45 -6.51 3.12
CA LEU A 31 10.47 -6.42 2.08
C LEU A 31 11.89 -6.55 2.64
N ILE A 32 12.19 -5.90 3.77
CA ILE A 32 13.49 -6.03 4.43
C ILE A 32 13.76 -7.48 4.83
N GLN A 33 12.76 -8.18 5.35
CA GLN A 33 12.90 -9.59 5.71
C GLN A 33 13.12 -10.47 4.47
N ASP A 34 12.32 -10.28 3.42
CA ASP A 34 12.48 -11.00 2.15
C ASP A 34 13.89 -10.79 1.57
N VAL A 35 14.40 -9.56 1.60
CA VAL A 35 15.75 -9.24 1.11
C VAL A 35 16.82 -9.95 1.93
N ARG A 36 16.68 -9.99 3.25
CA ARG A 36 17.62 -10.73 4.12
C ARG A 36 17.60 -12.21 3.81
N ASP A 37 16.42 -12.79 3.67
CA ASP A 37 16.27 -14.22 3.41
C ASP A 37 16.85 -14.60 2.04
N ASN A 38 16.62 -13.78 1.01
CA ASN A 38 17.23 -13.96 -0.30
C ASN A 38 18.76 -13.79 -0.26
N ALA A 39 19.25 -12.79 0.48
CA ALA A 39 20.68 -12.51 0.58
C ALA A 39 21.47 -13.65 1.23
N VAL A 40 20.89 -14.34 2.21
CA VAL A 40 21.52 -15.50 2.88
C VAL A 40 21.67 -16.70 1.94
N GLN A 41 20.81 -16.82 0.91
CA GLN A 41 20.87 -17.92 -0.06
C GLN A 41 21.85 -17.68 -1.22
N ILE A 42 22.46 -16.51 -1.33
CA ILE A 42 23.38 -16.18 -2.43
C ILE A 42 24.61 -17.09 -2.37
N SER A 43 24.82 -17.84 -3.43
CA SER A 43 25.95 -18.76 -3.58
C SER A 43 26.77 -18.52 -4.85
N GLU A 44 26.16 -17.88 -5.85
CA GLU A 44 26.80 -17.58 -7.13
C GLU A 44 26.45 -16.18 -7.65
N LEU A 45 27.18 -15.75 -8.69
CA LEU A 45 27.00 -14.43 -9.28
C LEU A 45 25.57 -14.24 -9.84
N GLU A 46 24.92 -15.30 -10.33
CA GLU A 46 23.56 -15.22 -10.85
C GLU A 46 22.55 -14.85 -9.75
N ASP A 47 22.72 -15.36 -8.53
CA ASP A 47 21.86 -15.02 -7.39
C ASP A 47 21.92 -13.52 -7.05
N ILE A 48 23.12 -12.92 -7.17
CA ILE A 48 23.31 -11.48 -6.97
C ILE A 48 22.49 -10.69 -7.99
N TRP A 49 22.52 -11.09 -9.26
CA TRP A 49 21.75 -10.41 -10.31
C TRP A 49 20.24 -10.61 -10.13
N ARG A 50 19.80 -11.78 -9.68
CA ARG A 50 18.39 -12.03 -9.33
C ARG A 50 17.94 -11.12 -8.19
N LEU A 51 18.73 -10.98 -7.13
CA LEU A 51 18.43 -10.06 -6.02
C LEU A 51 18.39 -8.61 -6.50
N HIS A 52 19.33 -8.18 -7.34
CA HIS A 52 19.34 -6.82 -7.90
C HIS A 52 18.06 -6.53 -8.71
N ASN A 53 17.65 -7.46 -9.57
CA ASN A 53 16.45 -7.30 -10.38
C ASN A 53 15.18 -7.27 -9.53
N PHE A 54 15.11 -8.12 -8.50
CA PHE A 54 14.04 -8.09 -7.51
C PHE A 54 13.95 -6.73 -6.81
N LEU A 55 15.06 -6.20 -6.30
CA LEU A 55 15.11 -4.89 -5.65
C LEU A 55 14.70 -3.75 -6.59
N SER A 56 15.14 -3.82 -7.85
CA SER A 56 14.82 -2.82 -8.87
C SER A 56 13.31 -2.79 -9.17
N ALA A 57 12.67 -3.96 -9.28
CA ALA A 57 11.23 -4.07 -9.45
C ALA A 57 10.47 -3.55 -8.22
N LYS A 58 10.91 -3.92 -7.01
CA LYS A 58 10.26 -3.49 -5.76
C LYS A 58 10.34 -2.00 -5.52
N ARG A 59 11.46 -1.36 -5.87
CA ARG A 59 11.58 0.09 -5.83
C ARG A 59 10.51 0.77 -6.68
N HIS A 60 10.35 0.35 -7.93
CA HIS A 60 9.35 0.96 -8.81
C HIS A 60 7.91 0.75 -8.30
N GLU A 61 7.62 -0.43 -7.75
CA GLU A 61 6.32 -0.72 -7.13
C GLU A 61 6.03 0.21 -5.94
N ILE A 62 6.98 0.38 -5.03
CA ILE A 62 6.82 1.19 -3.81
C ILE A 62 6.74 2.68 -4.15
N ASP A 63 7.64 3.18 -5.01
CA ASP A 63 7.68 4.60 -5.39
C ASP A 63 6.34 5.03 -6.03
N GLY A 64 5.72 4.16 -6.84
CA GLY A 64 4.42 4.44 -7.45
C GLY A 64 3.22 4.26 -6.52
N LYS A 65 3.27 3.28 -5.59
CA LYS A 65 2.15 2.94 -4.71
C LYS A 65 1.94 3.96 -3.60
N TYR A 66 3.03 4.52 -3.06
CA TYR A 66 2.99 5.38 -1.88
C TYR A 66 3.05 6.88 -2.19
N ASP A 67 2.66 7.29 -3.41
CA ASP A 67 2.41 8.70 -3.71
C ASP A 67 1.10 9.16 -3.04
N TYR A 68 1.23 9.87 -1.91
CA TYR A 68 0.08 10.24 -1.09
C TYR A 68 -0.74 11.36 -1.75
N ASN A 69 -1.83 10.96 -2.42
CA ASN A 69 -2.76 11.88 -3.05
C ASN A 69 -4.22 11.48 -2.79
N TYR A 70 -4.96 12.39 -2.17
CA TYR A 70 -6.37 12.19 -1.78
C TYR A 70 -7.30 11.80 -2.94
N SER A 71 -6.96 12.18 -4.18
CA SER A 71 -7.75 11.86 -5.38
C SER A 71 -7.71 10.37 -5.73
N VAL A 72 -6.61 9.70 -5.42
CA VAL A 72 -6.38 8.28 -5.75
C VAL A 72 -6.36 7.38 -4.50
N LEU A 73 -6.40 7.97 -3.31
CA LEU A 73 -6.22 7.28 -2.04
C LEU A 73 -7.21 6.12 -1.81
N VAL A 74 -8.44 6.24 -2.31
CA VAL A 74 -9.43 5.15 -2.30
C VAL A 74 -8.94 3.91 -3.06
N PHE A 75 -8.30 4.10 -4.22
CA PHE A 75 -7.73 3.00 -5.00
C PHE A 75 -6.48 2.42 -4.35
N VAL A 76 -5.65 3.27 -3.73
CA VAL A 76 -4.47 2.83 -2.98
C VAL A 76 -4.91 1.94 -1.80
N PHE A 77 -5.88 2.37 -0.99
CA PHE A 77 -6.38 1.53 0.10
C PHE A 77 -6.98 0.21 -0.37
N ALA A 78 -7.72 0.20 -1.47
CA ALA A 78 -8.23 -1.05 -2.05
C ALA A 78 -7.10 -2.01 -2.45
N THR A 79 -6.02 -1.46 -3.02
CA THR A 79 -4.82 -2.22 -3.41
C THR A 79 -4.09 -2.77 -2.19
N LEU A 80 -3.90 -1.95 -1.15
CA LEU A 80 -3.26 -2.35 0.10
C LEU A 80 -4.05 -3.45 0.82
N ILE A 81 -5.38 -3.39 0.78
CA ILE A 81 -6.24 -4.45 1.33
C ILE A 81 -6.13 -5.73 0.50
N LYS A 82 -6.17 -5.62 -0.84
CA LYS A 82 -6.01 -6.77 -1.74
C LYS A 82 -4.67 -7.48 -1.54
N GLN A 83 -3.62 -6.73 -1.24
CA GLN A 83 -2.28 -7.24 -0.97
C GLN A 83 -2.07 -7.67 0.50
N GLY A 84 -3.05 -7.46 1.38
CA GLY A 84 -2.97 -7.86 2.79
C GLY A 84 -2.16 -6.93 3.69
N TRP A 85 -1.73 -5.76 3.20
CA TRP A 85 -0.98 -4.77 3.98
C TRP A 85 -1.87 -3.96 4.94
N LEU A 86 -3.17 -3.89 4.62
CA LEU A 86 -4.16 -3.14 5.37
C LEU A 86 -5.44 -3.96 5.54
N HIS A 87 -6.12 -3.81 6.67
CA HIS A 87 -7.45 -4.38 6.89
C HIS A 87 -8.52 -3.28 6.84
N LEU A 88 -9.71 -3.62 6.36
CA LEU A 88 -10.83 -2.68 6.26
C LEU A 88 -11.21 -2.08 7.63
N ASP A 89 -11.04 -2.84 8.71
CA ASP A 89 -11.26 -2.37 10.08
C ASP A 89 -10.33 -1.23 10.50
N GLU A 90 -9.16 -1.12 9.88
CA GLU A 90 -8.16 -0.07 10.16
C GLU A 90 -8.54 1.26 9.48
N LEU A 91 -9.61 1.28 8.70
CA LEU A 91 -10.18 2.48 8.07
C LEU A 91 -11.46 2.95 8.78
N LYS A 92 -11.80 2.39 9.95
CA LYS A 92 -12.94 2.84 10.75
C LYS A 92 -12.76 4.32 11.12
N GLY A 93 -13.71 5.15 10.69
CA GLY A 93 -13.64 6.60 10.79
C GLY A 93 -13.75 7.31 9.44
N LEU A 94 -13.56 6.57 8.33
CA LEU A 94 -13.92 7.04 7.00
C LEU A 94 -15.44 7.00 6.77
N ASP A 95 -15.92 7.90 5.92
CA ASP A 95 -17.31 7.89 5.46
C ASP A 95 -17.70 6.53 4.84
N GLN A 96 -18.96 6.15 5.04
CA GLN A 96 -19.47 4.84 4.67
C GLN A 96 -19.46 4.59 3.15
N ASP A 97 -19.62 5.64 2.35
CA ASP A 97 -19.53 5.53 0.89
C ASP A 97 -18.08 5.22 0.46
N LYS A 98 -17.09 5.84 1.12
CA LYS A 98 -15.66 5.58 0.89
C LYS A 98 -15.32 4.13 1.27
N LEU A 99 -15.74 3.67 2.44
CA LEU A 99 -15.50 2.30 2.90
C LEU A 99 -16.12 1.25 1.97
N THR A 100 -17.35 1.49 1.50
CA THR A 100 -18.03 0.59 0.56
C THR A 100 -17.29 0.52 -0.77
N LYS A 101 -16.82 1.67 -1.28
CA LYS A 101 -16.04 1.73 -2.52
C LYS A 101 -14.70 1.00 -2.39
N ILE A 102 -13.97 1.21 -1.29
CA ILE A 102 -12.71 0.52 -1.00
C ILE A 102 -12.93 -0.99 -0.92
N GLY A 103 -13.94 -1.44 -0.18
CA GLY A 103 -14.25 -2.87 0.00
C GLY A 103 -14.71 -3.56 -1.29
N SER A 104 -15.30 -2.82 -2.23
CA SER A 104 -15.68 -3.34 -3.55
C SER A 104 -14.46 -3.46 -4.47
N LEU A 105 -13.63 -2.43 -4.50
CA LEU A 105 -12.42 -2.38 -5.32
C LEU A 105 -11.35 -3.39 -4.87
N SER A 106 -11.28 -3.73 -3.58
CA SER A 106 -10.32 -4.71 -3.08
C SER A 106 -10.64 -6.16 -3.48
N ARG A 107 -11.86 -6.42 -3.94
CA ARG A 107 -12.33 -7.75 -4.37
C ARG A 107 -12.31 -7.96 -5.89
N MET A 108 -12.10 -6.88 -6.66
CA MET A 108 -11.85 -6.94 -8.11
C MET A 108 -10.39 -7.31 -8.36
#